data_AF-A0A9D8AMX9-F1
#
_entry.id   AF-A0A9D8AMX9-F1
#
_cell.length_a   1.000
_cell.length_b   1.000
_cell.length_c   1.000
_cell.angle_alpha   90.00
_cell.angle_beta   90.00
_cell.angle_gamma   90.00
#
_symmetry.space_group_name_H-M   'P 1'
#
loop_
_entity.id
_entity.type
_entity.pdbx_description
1 polymer ?
#
loop_
_entity_poly.entity_id
_entity_poly.type
_entity_poly.pdbx_seq_one_letter_code
_entity_poly.pdbx_strand_id
1 'polypeptide(L)'
;MLKKKIINKLFLLLLILIFDSGITRAKTIIVDLTGAGDYLTIKEGVAAADSGDSVYVMPGTYYEQGILIQKDIILQGSGVETCIINGGESNIGWPNHTVIMVDSVIVCKISGFSIT
;
A
#
# COMPACT_ATOMS: atom_id res chain seq x y z
N MET A 1 -48.65 -3.78 21.91
CA MET A 1 -48.10 -4.31 20.63
C MET A 1 -47.21 -3.31 19.88
N LEU A 2 -47.52 -2.01 19.87
CA LEU A 2 -46.74 -0.98 19.15
C LEU A 2 -45.28 -0.83 19.67
N LYS A 3 -45.07 -0.82 20.99
CA LYS A 3 -43.73 -0.72 21.61
C LYS A 3 -42.77 -1.83 21.18
N LYS A 4 -43.25 -3.08 21.09
CA LYS A 4 -42.45 -4.24 20.66
C LYS A 4 -42.03 -4.14 19.17
N LYS A 5 -42.90 -3.62 18.31
CA LYS A 5 -42.58 -3.37 16.89
C LYS A 5 -41.53 -2.25 16.72
N ILE A 6 -41.59 -1.21 17.55
CA ILE A 6 -40.61 -0.11 17.55
C ILE A 6 -39.25 -0.60 18.05
N ILE A 7 -39.22 -1.35 19.15
CA ILE A 7 -37.98 -1.94 19.70
C ILE A 7 -37.33 -2.88 18.67
N ASN A 8 -38.11 -3.74 18.00
CA ASN A 8 -37.59 -4.62 16.97
C ASN A 8 -37.03 -3.85 15.76
N LYS A 9 -37.70 -2.77 15.32
CA LYS A 9 -37.18 -1.91 14.23
C LYS A 9 -35.92 -1.16 14.64
N LEU A 10 -35.84 -0.69 15.89
CA LEU A 10 -34.65 -0.01 16.42
C LEU A 10 -33.47 -0.99 16.56
N PHE A 11 -33.74 -2.23 16.97
CA PHE A 11 -32.75 -3.30 17.02
C PHE A 11 -32.25 -3.70 15.63
N LEU A 12 -33.15 -3.80 14.63
CA LEU A 12 -32.79 -4.02 13.23
C LEU A 12 -31.96 -2.86 12.65
N LEU A 13 -32.29 -1.60 12.99
CA LEU A 13 -31.52 -0.44 12.56
C LEU A 13 -30.12 -0.42 13.21
N LEU A 14 -30.02 -0.78 14.49
CA LEU A 14 -28.75 -0.94 15.17
C LEU A 14 -27.91 -2.06 14.55
N LEU A 15 -28.55 -3.18 14.17
CA LEU A 15 -27.86 -4.29 13.48
C LEU A 15 -27.20 -3.81 12.18
N ILE A 16 -27.92 -3.07 11.34
CA ILE A 16 -27.42 -2.57 10.05
C ILE A 16 -26.24 -1.62 10.22
N LEU A 17 -26.24 -0.76 11.24
CA LEU A 17 -25.12 0.16 11.53
C LEU A 17 -23.83 -0.57 11.98
N ILE A 18 -23.95 -1.79 12.52
CA ILE A 18 -22.79 -2.61 12.90
C ILE A 18 -22.22 -3.36 11.68
N PHE A 19 -23.04 -3.63 10.66
CA PHE A 19 -22.66 -4.33 9.43
C PHE A 19 -21.90 -3.46 8.41
N ASP A 20 -21.88 -2.13 8.57
CA ASP A 20 -21.20 -1.20 7.66
C ASP A 20 -19.66 -1.16 7.85
N SER A 21 -19.15 -1.89 8.85
CA SER A 21 -17.81 -1.67 9.42
C SER A 21 -16.68 -2.57 8.90
N GLY A 22 -16.70 -3.09 7.66
CA GLY A 22 -15.45 -3.77 7.25
C GLY A 22 -15.34 -4.60 5.99
N ILE A 23 -16.11 -4.37 4.92
CA ILE A 23 -15.68 -4.91 3.62
C ILE A 23 -14.73 -3.87 2.99
N THR A 24 -13.51 -3.76 3.54
CA THR A 24 -12.46 -3.06 2.81
C THR A 24 -12.12 -3.90 1.58
N ARG A 25 -12.21 -3.27 0.40
CA ARG A 25 -11.80 -3.90 -0.85
C ARG A 25 -10.36 -3.47 -1.09
N ALA A 26 -9.50 -4.44 -1.41
CA ALA A 26 -8.16 -4.16 -1.88
C ALA A 26 -8.21 -3.07 -2.97
N LYS A 27 -7.58 -1.92 -2.70
CA LYS A 27 -7.44 -0.84 -3.68
C LYS A 27 -6.09 -0.92 -4.37
N THR A 28 -6.01 -0.32 -5.55
CA THR A 28 -4.73 -0.08 -6.22
C THR A 28 -4.36 1.38 -6.05
N ILE A 29 -3.21 1.63 -5.42
CA ILE A 29 -2.56 2.93 -5.32
C ILE A 29 -1.59 3.07 -6.49
N ILE A 30 -1.68 4.17 -7.23
CA ILE A 30 -0.81 4.46 -8.38
C ILE A 30 0.31 5.42 -7.96
N VAL A 31 1.56 5.03 -8.20
CA VAL A 31 2.73 5.88 -8.03
C VAL A 31 3.24 6.31 -9.39
N ASP A 32 3.33 7.62 -9.66
CA ASP A 32 3.69 8.16 -10.97
C ASP A 32 4.50 9.46 -10.81
N LEU A 33 5.73 9.49 -11.35
CA LEU A 33 6.62 10.66 -11.31
C LEU A 33 6.03 11.91 -12.01
N THR A 34 5.07 11.73 -12.92
CA THR A 34 4.41 12.82 -13.64
C THR A 34 3.33 13.52 -12.82
N GLY A 35 2.93 12.94 -11.68
CA GLY A 35 1.83 13.44 -10.85
C GLY A 35 0.44 13.07 -11.34
N ALA A 36 0.32 12.17 -12.34
CA ALA A 36 -0.97 11.64 -12.77
C ALA A 36 -1.51 10.52 -11.84
N GLY A 37 -0.66 9.97 -10.96
CA GLY A 37 -1.00 8.97 -9.96
C GLY A 37 -1.40 9.58 -8.60
N ASP A 38 -1.65 8.72 -7.63
CA ASP A 38 -2.01 9.11 -6.26
C ASP A 38 -0.81 9.69 -5.49
N TYR A 39 0.40 9.19 -5.78
CA TYR A 39 1.64 9.62 -5.14
C TYR A 39 2.79 9.76 -6.14
N LEU A 40 3.76 10.61 -5.80
CA LEU A 40 4.98 10.80 -6.59
C LEU A 40 6.08 9.81 -6.21
N THR A 41 6.06 9.29 -4.98
CA THR A 41 7.09 8.41 -4.44
C THR A 41 6.55 7.04 -4.03
N ILE A 42 7.39 6.02 -4.11
CA ILE A 42 7.07 4.66 -3.69
C ILE A 42 6.85 4.62 -2.18
N LYS A 43 7.66 5.35 -1.39
CA LYS A 43 7.47 5.43 0.06
C LYS A 43 6.10 5.95 0.47
N GLU A 44 5.60 7.00 -0.17
CA GLU A 44 4.27 7.53 0.12
C GLU A 44 3.17 6.53 -0.26
N GLY A 45 3.29 5.90 -1.43
CA GLY A 45 2.34 4.87 -1.88
C GLY A 45 2.28 3.67 -0.92
N VAL A 46 3.44 3.20 -0.46
CA VAL A 46 3.56 2.11 0.54
C VAL A 46 3.00 2.53 1.90
N ALA A 47 3.30 3.75 2.36
CA ALA A 47 2.78 4.24 3.64
C ALA A 47 1.25 4.34 3.65
N ALA A 48 0.65 4.74 2.53
CA ALA A 48 -0.79 4.93 2.35
C ALA A 48 -1.58 3.64 2.06
N ALA A 49 -0.90 2.54 1.74
CA ALA A 49 -1.53 1.24 1.52
C ALA A 49 -2.01 0.63 2.85
N ASP A 50 -3.16 -0.03 2.83
CA ASP A 50 -3.63 -0.90 3.89
C ASP A 50 -3.34 -2.37 3.54
N SER A 51 -3.40 -3.26 4.54
CA SER A 51 -3.22 -4.70 4.26
C SER A 51 -4.27 -5.20 3.27
N GLY A 52 -3.81 -5.88 2.23
CA GLY A 52 -4.59 -6.33 1.08
C GLY A 52 -4.44 -5.45 -0.16
N ASP A 53 -3.92 -4.22 -0.04
CA ASP A 53 -3.79 -3.30 -1.16
C ASP A 53 -2.66 -3.66 -2.13
N SER A 54 -2.74 -3.05 -3.31
CA SER A 54 -1.67 -3.05 -4.31
C SER A 54 -1.11 -1.64 -4.50
N VAL A 55 0.20 -1.50 -4.56
CA VAL A 55 0.91 -0.30 -4.99
C VAL A 55 1.49 -0.59 -6.36
N TYR A 56 0.94 0.06 -7.39
CA TYR A 56 1.41 -0.06 -8.77
C TYR A 56 2.25 1.15 -9.15
N VAL A 57 3.49 0.92 -9.55
CA VAL A 57 4.48 1.95 -9.83
C VAL A 57 4.69 2.08 -11.35
N MET A 58 4.39 3.26 -11.87
CA MET A 58 4.51 3.60 -13.29
C MET A 58 5.98 3.61 -13.76
N PRO A 59 6.23 3.54 -15.08
CA PRO A 59 7.60 3.62 -15.61
C PRO A 59 8.35 4.86 -15.12
N GLY A 60 9.61 4.68 -14.73
CA GLY A 60 10.41 5.75 -14.16
C GLY A 60 11.64 5.26 -13.41
N THR A 61 12.51 6.20 -13.05
CA THR A 61 13.61 5.97 -12.10
C THR A 61 13.31 6.70 -10.80
N TYR A 62 13.11 5.93 -9.74
CA TYR A 62 12.76 6.40 -8.40
C TYR A 62 14.02 6.36 -7.54
N TYR A 63 14.49 7.54 -7.11
CA TYR A 63 15.69 7.67 -6.27
C TYR A 63 15.29 7.60 -4.80
N GLU A 64 15.16 6.38 -4.29
CA GLU A 64 14.61 6.14 -2.95
C GLU A 64 15.39 5.08 -2.18
N GLN A 65 15.51 5.32 -0.88
CA GLN A 65 16.04 4.39 0.12
C GLN A 65 15.05 4.30 1.27
N GLY A 66 15.12 3.20 2.03
CA GLY A 66 14.35 2.99 3.24
C GLY A 66 12.85 2.84 3.00
N ILE A 67 12.45 2.17 1.91
CA ILE A 67 11.05 1.81 1.66
C ILE A 67 10.67 0.73 2.68
N LEU A 68 9.92 1.13 3.70
CA LEU A 68 9.50 0.25 4.80
C LEU A 68 8.12 -0.36 4.51
N ILE A 69 8.08 -1.68 4.37
CA ILE A 69 6.84 -2.45 4.17
C ILE A 69 6.55 -3.26 5.43
N GLN A 70 5.47 -2.88 6.12
CA GLN A 70 4.99 -3.53 7.37
C GLN A 70 3.53 -3.99 7.26
N LYS A 71 3.03 -4.14 6.04
CA LYS A 71 1.64 -4.51 5.73
C LYS A 71 1.64 -5.54 4.60
N ASP A 72 0.64 -6.41 4.60
CA ASP A 72 0.48 -7.44 3.56
C ASP A 72 0.01 -6.80 2.25
N ILE A 73 0.95 -6.34 1.42
CA ILE A 73 0.67 -5.61 0.18
C ILE A 73 1.35 -6.24 -1.04
N ILE A 74 0.86 -5.89 -2.22
CA ILE A 74 1.53 -6.14 -3.49
C ILE A 74 2.21 -4.85 -3.94
N LEU A 75 3.53 -4.81 -3.98
CA LEU A 75 4.31 -3.74 -4.59
C LEU A 75 4.76 -4.18 -5.99
N GLN A 76 4.19 -3.57 -7.03
CA GLN A 76 4.39 -3.98 -8.41
C GLN A 76 4.88 -2.81 -9.27
N GLY A 77 6.07 -2.92 -9.85
CA GLY A 77 6.56 -2.00 -10.86
C GLY A 77 6.05 -2.36 -12.25
N SER A 78 6.02 -1.38 -13.15
CA SER A 78 5.57 -1.56 -14.54
C SER A 78 6.40 -2.55 -15.36
N GLY A 79 7.61 -2.90 -14.92
CA GLY A 79 8.50 -3.83 -15.60
C GLY A 79 9.96 -3.62 -15.19
N VAL A 80 10.76 -4.70 -15.22
CA VAL A 80 12.17 -4.65 -14.80
C VAL A 80 13.02 -3.72 -15.68
N GLU A 81 12.64 -3.51 -16.94
CA GLU A 81 13.36 -2.62 -17.87
C GLU A 81 12.86 -1.15 -17.80
N THR A 82 11.69 -0.93 -17.20
CA THR A 82 10.98 0.36 -17.26
C THR A 82 10.78 1.02 -15.91
N CYS A 83 10.89 0.26 -14.81
CA CYS A 83 10.70 0.73 -13.45
C CYS A 83 11.96 0.43 -12.63
N ILE A 84 12.74 1.47 -12.33
CA ILE A 84 14.01 1.37 -11.64
C ILE A 84 13.87 2.01 -10.26
N ILE A 85 14.26 1.29 -9.21
CA ILE A 85 14.48 1.85 -7.87
C ILE A 85 15.98 2.03 -7.73
N ASN A 86 16.43 3.28 -7.74
CA ASN A 86 17.82 3.63 -7.57
C ASN A 86 18.08 3.98 -6.11
N GLY A 87 18.82 3.10 -5.43
CA GLY A 87 19.25 3.25 -4.05
C GLY A 87 20.45 4.17 -3.87
N GLY A 88 21.08 4.70 -4.93
CA GLY A 88 22.23 5.60 -4.87
C GLY A 88 23.58 4.93 -4.53
N GLU A 89 24.68 5.68 -4.67
CA GLU A 89 26.04 5.20 -4.35
C GLU A 89 26.29 5.13 -2.84
N SER A 90 26.73 3.97 -2.37
CA SER A 90 27.04 3.66 -0.97
C SER A 90 28.40 4.25 -0.54
N ASN A 91 28.47 5.56 -0.28
CA ASN A 91 29.70 6.21 0.22
C ASN A 91 29.69 6.56 1.73
N ILE A 92 28.76 6.01 2.52
CA ILE A 92 28.73 6.20 3.98
C ILE A 92 28.27 4.91 4.64
N GLY A 93 29.10 4.31 5.51
CA GLY A 93 28.92 2.97 6.08
C GLY A 93 27.60 2.71 6.83
N TRP A 94 27.38 1.43 7.16
CA TRP A 94 26.23 0.88 7.91
C TRP A 94 25.77 1.74 9.10
N PRO A 95 24.44 1.82 9.41
CA PRO A 95 23.38 0.84 9.10
C PRO A 95 22.36 1.21 8.00
N ASN A 96 22.58 2.25 7.20
CA ASN A 96 21.51 2.85 6.37
C ASN A 96 21.39 2.32 4.92
N HIS A 97 21.76 1.07 4.61
CA HIS A 97 21.91 0.56 3.23
C HIS A 97 20.76 -0.30 2.69
N THR A 98 19.52 -0.08 3.16
CA THR A 98 18.38 -0.89 2.71
C THR A 98 17.49 -0.09 1.77
N VAL A 99 17.36 -0.54 0.51
CA VAL A 99 16.42 0.05 -0.46
C VAL A 99 14.99 -0.28 -0.06
N ILE A 100 14.69 -1.56 0.18
CA ILE A 100 13.39 -2.05 0.65
C ILE A 100 13.59 -2.91 1.89
N MET A 101 12.96 -2.52 2.99
CA MET A 101 12.90 -3.28 4.22
C MET A 101 11.50 -3.86 4.37
N VAL A 102 11.42 -5.17 4.50
CA VAL A 102 10.17 -5.89 4.77
C VAL A 102 10.23 -6.44 6.18
N ASP A 103 9.28 -6.04 7.01
CA ASP A 103 9.25 -6.40 8.43
C ASP A 103 7.83 -6.75 8.86
N SER A 104 7.69 -7.80 9.68
CA SER A 104 6.42 -8.17 10.31
C SER A 104 5.22 -8.37 9.36
N VAL A 105 5.49 -8.88 8.14
CA VAL A 105 4.44 -9.24 7.15
C VAL A 105 4.28 -10.76 7.04
N ILE A 106 3.08 -11.21 6.68
CA ILE A 106 2.79 -12.62 6.41
C ILE A 106 2.87 -12.87 4.90
N VAL A 107 2.30 -11.97 4.09
CA VAL A 107 2.23 -12.07 2.64
C VAL A 107 2.55 -10.71 2.02
N CYS A 108 3.78 -10.55 1.54
CA CYS A 108 4.20 -9.42 0.72
C CYS A 108 4.72 -9.92 -0.63
N LYS A 109 4.31 -9.26 -1.72
CA LYS A 109 4.85 -9.52 -3.05
C LYS A 109 5.52 -8.26 -3.58
N ILE A 110 6.77 -8.40 -4.02
CA ILE A 110 7.53 -7.35 -4.68
C ILE A 110 7.94 -7.87 -6.06
N SER A 111 7.56 -7.18 -7.14
CA SER A 111 7.89 -7.60 -8.50
C SER A 111 7.89 -6.44 -9.50
N GLY A 112 8.53 -6.63 -10.66
CA GLY A 112 8.49 -5.67 -11.76
C GLY A 112 9.43 -4.46 -11.63
N PHE A 113 10.53 -4.60 -10.89
CA PHE A 113 11.54 -3.56 -10.72
C PHE A 113 12.93 -4.06 -11.12
N SER A 114 13.75 -3.17 -11.67
CA SER A 114 15.20 -3.22 -11.48
C SER A 114 15.55 -2.44 -10.21
N ILE A 115 16.38 -3.02 -9.35
CA ILE A 115 16.88 -2.33 -8.14
C ILE A 115 18.38 -2.18 -8.29
N THR A 116 18.87 -0.95 -8.19
CA THR A 116 20.28 -0.58 -8.45
C THR A 116 20.85 0.25 -7.34
#